data_AF-A0A084AZ53-F1
#
_entry.id   AF-A0A084AZ53-F1
#
_cell.length_a   1.000
_cell.length_b   1.000
_cell.length_c   1.000
_cell.angle_alpha   90.00
_cell.angle_beta   90.00
_cell.angle_gamma   90.00
#
_symmetry.space_group_name_H-M   'P 1'
#
loop_
_entity.id
_entity.type
_entity.pdbx_description
1 polymer ?
#
loop_
_entity_poly.entity_id
_entity_poly.type
_entity_poly.pdbx_seq_one_letter_code
_entity_poly.pdbx_strand_id
1 'polypeptide(L)'
;MSPQTITAPSAEVVEDLENLPIAEHYGHGGFIDIFSSKPDSAAPIVTGFWKVDDFEDGTDIFEAPCDETKFVISGESTWKDAQSGRILQVNAGSAIWLPKGSRTVLVRSKGLKTFYVEQTFRPAFSQPTPAEAWFAKVEEGLSTAMNDYVNKNAASRRRYEAALEHMPGGNTRSVLHYEPYPLAFKSGRGCFVTSLDGEEYLDFVSEYSAALFGHSNPTITEAIHQAIDNGINLGGPGEGEVELAGLIKARFPSIDKLRFCNSGTEANTMALALATNVTRRRKILAFENGYHGGWLSFGVNPSPSTIPHDFILGRFNDIEYTKTLLSDDIAAIIVEPMQGAGGSIPGTKEFLRFLRDSATKYGALLIFDEVVTSRLYLSGLQGYLGITPDITTLGKYVGGGPSFGAFGGRDDIMDALDPRNSTAMAHSGTFNNNIFTMAAGIAAAKLMTQDRVDKANRLGDKLRDGINSTMQRFGSPNISATGFGSMIGLHFAGPEPARLRDGLWFYLISKGVYIGKRGFMALNFAHEEEHIERFLLAFGDYVDALILLIEALINYVAIDITMKQFENPPAIVAVVVDKNKKDEDTLGKADDFLLSWRNGKVD
;
A
#
# COMPACT_ATOMS: atom_id res chain seq x y z
N MET A 1 -16.91 -3.25 36.47
CA MET A 1 -15.96 -3.69 37.52
C MET A 1 -14.98 -2.55 37.76
N SER A 2 -14.39 -2.45 38.95
CA SER A 2 -13.45 -1.37 39.30
C SER A 2 -12.12 -1.49 38.52
N PRO A 3 -11.35 -0.41 38.35
CA PRO A 3 -10.00 -0.49 37.81
C PRO A 3 -9.12 -1.40 38.68
N GLN A 4 -8.35 -2.30 38.06
CA GLN A 4 -7.31 -3.03 38.78
C GLN A 4 -6.06 -2.17 38.86
N THR A 5 -5.65 -1.81 40.08
CA THR A 5 -4.36 -1.16 40.34
C THR A 5 -3.24 -2.15 40.02
N ILE A 6 -2.39 -1.83 39.06
CA ILE A 6 -1.15 -2.60 38.84
C ILE A 6 -0.18 -2.21 39.96
N THR A 7 -0.03 -3.10 40.93
CA THR A 7 0.99 -2.98 41.98
C THR A 7 2.38 -3.19 41.39
N ALA A 8 3.34 -2.34 41.75
CA ALA A 8 4.74 -2.59 41.46
C ALA A 8 5.20 -3.92 42.11
N PRO A 9 6.12 -4.68 41.50
CA PRO A 9 6.63 -5.91 42.09
C PRO A 9 7.41 -5.61 43.37
N SER A 10 6.99 -6.20 44.48
CA SER A 10 7.73 -6.17 45.74
C SER A 10 8.97 -7.07 45.66
N ALA A 11 10.13 -6.54 46.01
CA ALA A 11 11.34 -7.36 46.14
C ALA A 11 11.24 -8.25 47.39
N GLU A 12 11.35 -9.57 47.22
CA GLU A 12 11.52 -10.50 48.34
C GLU A 12 12.99 -10.49 48.82
N VAL A 13 13.18 -10.55 50.14
CA VAL A 13 14.50 -10.69 50.77
C VAL A 13 14.70 -12.15 51.15
N VAL A 14 15.66 -12.82 50.50
CA VAL A 14 16.07 -14.19 50.84
C VAL A 14 17.12 -14.12 51.95
N GLU A 15 16.78 -14.59 53.16
CA GLU A 15 17.61 -14.39 54.36
C GLU A 15 18.52 -15.57 54.75
N ASP A 16 18.44 -16.72 54.08
CA ASP A 16 19.35 -17.86 54.30
C ASP A 16 19.93 -18.38 52.98
N LEU A 17 21.23 -18.10 52.76
CA LEU A 17 22.00 -18.51 51.59
C LEU A 17 22.91 -19.73 51.86
N GLU A 18 23.01 -20.22 53.10
CA GLU A 18 23.99 -21.26 53.47
C GLU A 18 23.46 -22.69 53.24
N ASN A 19 22.16 -22.86 52.97
CA ASN A 19 21.47 -24.16 52.93
C ASN A 19 20.97 -24.61 51.55
N LEU A 20 21.47 -24.04 50.44
CA LEU A 20 21.11 -24.50 49.07
C LEU A 20 21.80 -25.83 48.71
N PRO A 21 21.07 -26.84 48.18
CA PRO A 21 21.60 -28.18 47.97
C PRO A 21 22.61 -28.24 46.80
N ILE A 22 23.79 -28.77 47.08
CA ILE A 22 24.89 -28.93 46.12
C ILE A 22 24.61 -30.14 45.21
N ALA A 23 24.66 -29.93 43.89
CA ALA A 23 24.74 -31.00 42.89
C ALA A 23 26.19 -31.13 42.38
N GLU A 24 26.81 -32.29 42.54
CA GLU A 24 28.24 -32.48 42.27
C GLU A 24 28.59 -32.80 40.81
N HIS A 25 29.43 -31.94 40.20
CA HIS A 25 30.43 -32.24 39.16
C HIS A 25 29.93 -32.74 37.77
N TYR A 26 30.67 -32.57 36.66
CA TYR A 26 32.12 -32.35 36.49
C TYR A 26 32.46 -31.19 35.53
N GLY A 27 33.61 -30.55 35.77
CA GLY A 27 34.35 -29.76 34.77
C GLY A 27 34.08 -28.26 34.77
N HIS A 28 35.11 -27.47 35.09
CA HIS A 28 35.25 -26.02 34.84
C HIS A 28 33.99 -25.13 34.86
N GLY A 29 33.23 -25.16 35.96
CA GLY A 29 32.70 -23.91 36.53
C GLY A 29 31.40 -23.32 35.97
N GLY A 30 30.42 -24.12 35.57
CA GLY A 30 29.01 -23.78 35.81
C GLY A 30 28.63 -24.14 37.27
N PHE A 31 27.59 -23.59 37.91
CA PHE A 31 26.56 -22.61 37.52
C PHE A 31 26.35 -21.63 38.72
N ILE A 32 25.24 -20.93 39.05
CA ILE A 32 23.81 -20.91 38.70
C ILE A 32 23.29 -19.45 38.83
N ASP A 33 22.33 -19.03 38.01
CA ASP A 33 21.64 -17.73 38.14
C ASP A 33 20.72 -17.67 39.38
N ILE A 34 20.76 -16.57 40.13
CA ILE A 34 19.98 -16.40 41.38
C ILE A 34 18.59 -15.77 41.15
N PHE A 35 18.35 -15.14 39.98
CA PHE A 35 17.01 -14.69 39.56
C PHE A 35 16.80 -14.97 38.06
N SER A 36 15.58 -15.37 37.68
CA SER A 36 15.21 -15.57 36.27
C SER A 36 13.76 -15.18 35.98
N SER A 37 13.51 -14.58 34.82
CA SER A 37 12.62 -15.14 33.78
C SER A 37 12.14 -14.09 32.76
N LYS A 38 12.07 -14.54 31.49
CA LYS A 38 11.54 -13.88 30.28
C LYS A 38 12.40 -12.82 29.58
N PRO A 39 12.38 -12.80 28.22
CA PRO A 39 13.08 -11.82 27.41
C PRO A 39 12.18 -10.61 27.07
N ASP A 40 12.11 -9.62 27.95
CA ASP A 40 11.85 -8.23 27.55
C ASP A 40 12.20 -7.23 28.66
N SER A 41 12.69 -6.05 28.27
CA SER A 41 13.03 -4.90 29.14
C SER A 41 14.05 -5.11 30.28
N ALA A 42 15.30 -4.70 30.04
CA ALA A 42 16.19 -4.01 31.00
C ALA A 42 16.37 -4.58 32.43
N ALA A 43 16.44 -5.90 32.60
CA ALA A 43 16.93 -6.51 33.84
C ALA A 43 18.46 -6.30 34.01
N PRO A 44 18.98 -6.09 35.24
CA PRO A 44 20.41 -5.94 35.48
C PRO A 44 21.17 -7.26 35.29
N ILE A 45 22.39 -7.18 34.75
CA ILE A 45 23.24 -8.36 34.51
C ILE A 45 24.27 -8.52 35.64
N VAL A 46 24.32 -9.72 36.21
CA VAL A 46 25.35 -10.16 37.16
C VAL A 46 26.65 -10.40 36.38
N THR A 47 27.60 -9.46 36.41
CA THR A 47 28.83 -9.57 35.58
C THR A 47 30.06 -10.12 36.30
N GLY A 48 29.95 -10.40 37.59
CA GLY A 48 30.95 -11.21 38.31
C GLY A 48 31.10 -10.89 39.80
N PHE A 49 31.87 -11.75 40.47
CA PHE A 49 32.32 -11.58 41.84
C PHE A 49 33.83 -11.32 41.87
N TRP A 50 34.23 -10.29 42.61
CA TRP A 50 35.63 -9.98 42.85
C TRP A 50 35.98 -10.34 44.29
N LYS A 51 36.84 -11.34 44.47
CA LYS A 51 37.43 -11.63 45.78
C LYS A 51 38.41 -10.51 46.12
N VAL A 52 38.27 -9.94 47.31
CA VAL A 52 39.16 -8.92 47.85
C VAL A 52 39.74 -9.46 49.15
N ASP A 53 41.05 -9.26 49.32
CA ASP A 53 41.74 -9.49 50.59
C ASP A 53 41.93 -8.12 51.29
N ASP A 54 42.17 -8.12 52.60
CA ASP A 54 42.30 -6.88 53.38
C ASP A 54 43.63 -6.16 53.07
N PHE A 55 43.56 -4.89 52.66
CA PHE A 55 44.72 -4.06 52.30
C PHE A 55 44.56 -2.60 52.75
N GLU A 56 45.69 -1.91 52.95
CA GLU A 56 45.73 -0.51 53.44
C GLU A 56 46.23 0.50 52.40
N ASP A 57 46.80 0.04 51.28
CA ASP A 57 47.23 0.83 50.12
C ASP A 57 46.37 0.50 48.88
N GLY A 58 46.03 1.51 48.07
CA GLY A 58 44.98 1.40 47.06
C GLY A 58 45.28 0.58 45.79
N THR A 59 44.21 0.18 45.10
CA THR A 59 44.22 -0.63 43.87
C THR A 59 44.54 0.15 42.59
N ASP A 60 44.63 -0.57 41.47
CA ASP A 60 44.40 -0.03 40.14
C ASP A 60 43.05 0.70 40.02
N ILE A 61 42.92 1.53 38.98
CA ILE A 61 41.73 2.32 38.69
C ILE A 61 40.64 1.43 38.07
N PHE A 62 39.45 1.44 38.69
CA PHE A 62 38.23 0.89 38.10
C PHE A 62 37.56 1.98 37.24
N GLU A 63 37.29 1.67 35.97
CA GLU A 63 36.46 2.49 35.08
C GLU A 63 35.12 1.78 34.83
N ALA A 64 34.00 2.49 34.98
CA ALA A 64 32.66 1.96 34.74
C ALA A 64 32.38 1.83 33.22
N PRO A 65 32.29 0.62 32.63
CA PRO A 65 32.25 0.43 31.18
C PRO A 65 30.84 0.55 30.58
N CYS A 66 29.80 0.43 31.41
CA CYS A 66 28.39 0.39 31.04
C CYS A 66 27.60 1.50 31.75
N ASP A 67 26.33 1.66 31.39
CA ASP A 67 25.54 2.84 31.74
C ASP A 67 25.34 3.00 33.25
N GLU A 68 25.18 1.88 33.96
CA GLU A 68 25.12 1.80 35.42
C GLU A 68 25.99 0.65 35.93
N THR A 69 26.93 0.95 36.84
CA THR A 69 27.76 -0.05 37.54
C THR A 69 27.57 0.10 39.05
N LYS A 70 27.11 -0.95 39.73
CA LYS A 70 26.81 -0.92 41.18
C LYS A 70 27.60 -1.99 41.94
N PHE A 71 28.20 -1.58 43.05
CA PHE A 71 29.03 -2.40 43.93
C PHE A 71 28.31 -2.63 45.27
N VAL A 72 28.16 -3.90 45.68
CA VAL A 72 27.61 -4.26 46.99
C VAL A 72 28.74 -4.71 47.91
N ILE A 73 28.87 -4.05 49.08
CA ILE A 73 30.07 -4.11 49.93
C ILE A 73 29.80 -4.94 51.20
N SER A 74 30.53 -6.04 51.40
CA SER A 74 30.35 -6.94 52.56
C SER A 74 31.15 -6.56 53.82
N GLY A 75 31.92 -5.47 53.79
CA GLY A 75 32.90 -5.08 54.83
C GLY A 75 33.12 -3.56 54.90
N GLU A 76 34.13 -3.11 55.63
CA GLU A 76 34.56 -1.71 55.62
C GLU A 76 35.39 -1.43 54.35
N SER A 77 35.16 -0.31 53.68
CA SER A 77 35.99 0.13 52.54
C SER A 77 36.11 1.65 52.44
N THR A 78 37.15 2.12 51.75
CA THR A 78 37.34 3.53 51.39
C THR A 78 37.60 3.65 49.91
N TRP A 79 36.86 4.52 49.23
CA TRP A 79 36.94 4.74 47.78
C TRP A 79 37.35 6.17 47.48
N LYS A 80 37.99 6.39 46.32
CA LYS A 80 38.40 7.70 45.84
C LYS A 80 38.05 7.90 44.37
N ASP A 81 37.30 8.97 44.09
CA ASP A 81 37.08 9.49 42.75
C ASP A 81 38.40 9.90 42.10
N ALA A 82 38.72 9.36 40.92
CA ALA A 82 39.98 9.62 40.22
C ALA A 82 40.02 10.97 39.49
N GLN A 83 38.87 11.63 39.29
CA GLN A 83 38.73 12.90 38.58
C GLN A 83 38.49 14.09 39.52
N SER A 84 37.61 13.94 40.51
CA SER A 84 37.36 14.98 41.53
C SER A 84 38.27 14.87 42.75
N GLY A 85 38.93 13.72 42.95
CA GLY A 85 39.80 13.45 44.10
C GLY A 85 39.06 13.18 45.42
N ARG A 86 37.72 13.26 45.43
CA ARG A 86 36.87 13.06 46.61
C ARG A 86 37.03 11.65 47.18
N ILE A 87 37.20 11.57 48.50
CA ILE A 87 37.30 10.30 49.25
C ILE A 87 35.99 10.02 49.97
N LEU A 88 35.55 8.76 50.01
CA LEU A 88 34.29 8.32 50.58
C LEU A 88 34.48 7.00 51.35
N GLN A 89 34.10 6.98 52.64
CA GLN A 89 34.15 5.79 53.49
C GLN A 89 32.79 5.08 53.47
N VAL A 90 32.81 3.75 53.40
CA VAL A 90 31.65 2.90 53.11
C VAL A 90 31.62 1.70 54.04
N ASN A 91 30.53 1.54 54.78
CA ASN A 91 30.34 0.49 55.77
C ASN A 91 29.71 -0.77 55.15
N ALA A 92 29.88 -1.92 55.82
CA ALA A 92 29.29 -3.19 55.41
C ALA A 92 27.77 -3.09 55.22
N GLY A 93 27.25 -3.65 54.13
CA GLY A 93 25.83 -3.58 53.75
C GLY A 93 25.45 -2.37 52.89
N SER A 94 26.36 -1.43 52.65
CA SER A 94 26.13 -0.28 51.76
C SER A 94 26.30 -0.64 50.29
N ALA A 95 25.72 0.18 49.40
CA ALA A 95 25.92 0.09 47.95
C ALA A 95 26.49 1.39 47.37
N ILE A 96 27.39 1.25 46.39
CA ILE A 96 28.01 2.36 45.64
C ILE A 96 27.55 2.27 44.19
N TRP A 97 27.14 3.39 43.60
CA TRP A 97 26.69 3.46 42.21
C TRP A 97 27.57 4.40 41.40
N LEU A 98 28.08 3.92 40.27
CA LEU A 98 28.95 4.63 39.33
C LEU A 98 28.27 4.70 37.95
N PRO A 99 28.08 5.91 37.37
CA PRO A 99 27.69 6.05 35.97
C PRO A 99 28.87 5.81 35.02
N LYS A 100 28.57 5.43 33.78
CA LYS A 100 29.53 5.17 32.69
C LYS A 100 30.68 6.18 32.59
N GLY A 101 31.90 5.68 32.34
CA GLY A 101 33.11 6.50 32.22
C GLY A 101 33.63 7.08 33.53
N SER A 102 32.91 6.93 34.65
CA SER A 102 33.43 7.26 35.98
C SER A 102 34.65 6.40 36.30
N ARG A 103 35.69 7.02 36.86
CA ARG A 103 36.91 6.36 37.31
C ARG A 103 37.06 6.47 38.82
N THR A 104 37.28 5.35 39.50
CA THR A 104 37.42 5.28 40.96
C THR A 104 38.57 4.36 41.36
N VAL A 105 39.09 4.52 42.57
CA VAL A 105 40.10 3.66 43.19
C VAL A 105 39.57 3.15 44.53
N LEU A 106 39.67 1.85 44.78
CA LEU A 106 39.47 1.31 46.12
C LEU A 106 40.77 1.52 46.91
N VAL A 107 40.73 2.41 47.90
CA VAL A 107 41.91 2.89 48.64
C VAL A 107 42.26 1.97 49.81
N ARG A 108 41.24 1.37 50.47
CA ARG A 108 41.41 0.50 51.63
C ARG A 108 40.25 -0.47 51.75
N SER A 109 40.52 -1.71 52.16
CA SER A 109 39.53 -2.76 52.46
C SER A 109 39.75 -3.32 53.87
N LYS A 110 38.67 -3.71 54.55
CA LYS A 110 38.76 -4.46 55.82
C LYS A 110 37.51 -5.31 56.08
N GLY A 111 37.68 -6.63 56.20
CA GLY A 111 36.60 -7.60 56.23
C GLY A 111 35.84 -7.78 54.91
N LEU A 112 36.27 -7.12 53.82
CA LEU A 112 35.60 -7.14 52.52
C LEU A 112 36.04 -8.37 51.71
N LYS A 113 35.53 -9.55 52.04
CA LYS A 113 35.93 -10.82 51.39
C LYS A 113 35.60 -10.86 49.90
N THR A 114 34.47 -10.28 49.52
CA THR A 114 33.97 -10.25 48.14
C THR A 114 33.13 -9.00 47.92
N PHE A 115 33.18 -8.41 46.73
CA PHE A 115 32.10 -7.55 46.23
C PHE A 115 31.50 -8.10 44.94
N TYR A 116 30.23 -7.79 44.72
CA TYR A 116 29.47 -8.11 43.52
C TYR A 116 29.33 -6.86 42.65
N VAL A 117 29.44 -7.02 41.31
CA VAL A 117 29.26 -5.95 40.32
C VAL A 117 28.03 -6.20 39.45
N GLU A 118 27.02 -5.35 39.67
CA GLU A 118 25.78 -5.26 38.90
C GLU A 118 25.98 -4.30 37.72
N GLN A 119 25.74 -4.76 36.49
CA GLN A 119 25.87 -3.96 35.28
C GLN A 119 24.57 -3.98 34.47
N THR A 120 23.97 -2.81 34.29
CA THR A 120 22.82 -2.65 33.39
C THR A 120 23.31 -2.07 32.07
N PHE A 121 23.40 -2.93 31.05
CA PHE A 121 23.44 -2.49 29.67
C PHE A 121 22.05 -2.02 29.29
N ARG A 122 21.81 -0.70 29.33
CA ARG A 122 20.65 -0.17 28.62
C ARG A 122 20.99 -0.31 27.14
N PRO A 123 20.13 -0.90 26.29
CA PRO A 123 20.24 -0.65 24.87
C PRO A 123 20.26 0.86 24.69
N ALA A 124 21.23 1.38 23.94
CA ALA A 124 21.14 2.75 23.49
C ALA A 124 19.90 2.81 22.60
N PHE A 125 18.77 3.26 23.17
CA PHE A 125 17.60 3.64 22.40
C PHE A 125 18.03 4.82 21.53
N SER A 126 18.50 4.49 20.33
CA SER A 126 18.31 5.32 19.17
C SER A 126 16.81 5.56 19.09
N GLN A 127 16.35 6.64 19.73
CA GLN A 127 14.96 7.06 19.68
C GLN A 127 14.56 7.08 18.21
N PRO A 128 13.48 6.37 17.82
CA PRO A 128 13.12 6.25 16.42
C PRO A 128 13.06 7.64 15.82
N THR A 129 13.78 7.85 14.72
CA THR A 129 13.81 9.11 14.01
C THR A 129 12.38 9.58 13.70
N PRO A 130 12.14 10.87 13.39
CA PRO A 130 10.81 11.33 13.03
C PRO A 130 10.16 10.51 11.91
N ALA A 131 10.97 9.91 11.04
CA ALA A 131 10.54 8.94 10.02
C ALA A 131 10.19 7.56 10.61
N GLU A 132 11.02 6.94 11.44
CA GLU A 132 10.73 5.63 12.06
C GLU A 132 9.54 5.69 13.01
N ALA A 133 9.39 6.76 13.78
CA ALA A 133 8.24 6.98 14.66
C ALA A 133 6.95 7.28 13.86
N TRP A 134 7.08 7.85 12.66
CA TRP A 134 6.00 7.93 11.68
C TRP A 134 5.63 6.55 11.11
N PHE A 135 6.61 5.76 10.68
CA PHE A 135 6.37 4.43 10.13
C PHE A 135 5.71 3.49 11.14
N ALA A 136 6.15 3.48 12.40
CA ALA A 136 5.53 2.68 13.45
C ALA A 136 4.04 2.98 13.63
N LYS A 137 3.67 4.28 13.64
CA LYS A 137 2.27 4.73 13.73
C LYS A 137 1.44 4.43 12.48
N VAL A 138 2.03 4.53 11.29
CA VAL A 138 1.37 4.15 10.02
C VAL A 138 1.12 2.63 9.98
N GLU A 139 2.07 1.83 10.45
CA GLU A 139 1.95 0.36 10.55
C GLU A 139 0.92 -0.07 11.61
N GLU A 140 0.87 0.62 12.77
CA GLU A 140 -0.15 0.42 13.80
C GLU A 140 -1.57 0.72 13.28
N GLY A 141 -1.73 1.86 12.58
CA GLY A 141 -3.01 2.23 11.96
C GLY A 141 -3.43 1.25 10.85
N LEU A 142 -2.49 0.82 10.00
CA LEU A 142 -2.72 -0.17 8.95
C LEU A 142 -3.10 -1.53 9.55
N SER A 143 -2.37 -2.00 10.57
CA SER A 143 -2.65 -3.24 11.29
C SER A 143 -4.03 -3.23 11.95
N THR A 144 -4.40 -2.10 12.56
CA THR A 144 -5.73 -1.90 13.16
C THR A 144 -6.82 -1.99 12.08
N ALA A 145 -6.67 -1.27 10.97
CA ALA A 145 -7.63 -1.29 9.86
C ALA A 145 -7.73 -2.67 9.16
N MET A 146 -6.62 -3.42 9.09
CA MET A 146 -6.59 -4.80 8.61
C MET A 146 -7.33 -5.76 9.57
N ASN A 147 -7.13 -5.63 10.89
CA ASN A 147 -7.87 -6.44 11.86
C ASN A 147 -9.37 -6.14 11.81
N ASP A 148 -9.76 -4.86 11.71
CA ASP A 148 -11.15 -4.44 11.55
C ASP A 148 -11.78 -5.01 10.27
N TYR A 149 -11.03 -5.00 9.15
CA TYR A 149 -11.43 -5.64 7.90
C TYR A 149 -11.61 -7.16 8.08
N VAL A 150 -10.68 -7.85 8.75
CA VAL A 150 -10.75 -9.30 8.97
C VAL A 150 -11.96 -9.67 9.84
N ASN A 151 -12.26 -8.87 10.87
CA ASN A 151 -13.38 -9.08 11.77
C ASN A 151 -14.75 -8.87 11.10
N LYS A 152 -14.85 -7.90 10.18
CA LYS A 152 -16.11 -7.53 9.51
C LYS A 152 -16.47 -8.43 8.32
N ASN A 153 -15.53 -9.16 7.73
CA ASN A 153 -15.71 -9.83 6.43
C ASN A 153 -15.59 -11.37 6.45
N ALA A 154 -16.12 -12.01 7.50
CA ALA A 154 -16.00 -13.45 7.76
C ALA A 154 -16.72 -14.39 6.74
N ALA A 155 -17.71 -13.91 5.98
CA ALA A 155 -18.31 -14.63 4.86
C ALA A 155 -17.43 -14.53 3.60
N SER A 156 -16.89 -13.33 3.30
CA SER A 156 -15.87 -13.14 2.26
C SER A 156 -14.63 -14.01 2.52
N ARG A 157 -14.17 -14.08 3.79
CA ARG A 157 -13.09 -14.97 4.23
C ARG A 157 -13.38 -16.43 3.92
N ARG A 158 -14.52 -16.97 4.36
CA ARG A 158 -14.90 -18.38 4.12
C ARG A 158 -15.03 -18.69 2.63
N ARG A 159 -15.50 -17.75 1.80
CA ARG A 159 -15.50 -17.89 0.33
C ARG A 159 -14.08 -17.93 -0.23
N TYR A 160 -13.15 -17.15 0.31
CA TYR A 160 -11.74 -17.18 -0.11
C TYR A 160 -11.08 -18.50 0.27
N GLU A 161 -11.25 -18.94 1.52
CA GLU A 161 -10.70 -20.21 2.03
C GLU A 161 -11.19 -21.41 1.20
N ALA A 162 -12.49 -21.52 0.94
CA ALA A 162 -13.04 -22.57 0.07
C ALA A 162 -12.56 -22.46 -1.40
N ALA A 163 -12.28 -21.25 -1.89
CA ALA A 163 -11.81 -21.05 -3.26
C ALA A 163 -10.35 -21.50 -3.47
N LEU A 164 -9.53 -21.54 -2.42
CA LEU A 164 -8.13 -22.02 -2.49
C LEU A 164 -8.05 -23.50 -2.89
N GLU A 165 -9.07 -24.31 -2.59
CA GLU A 165 -9.14 -25.72 -2.98
C GLU A 165 -9.33 -25.93 -4.49
N HIS A 166 -9.74 -24.90 -5.24
CA HIS A 166 -10.19 -25.03 -6.63
C HIS A 166 -9.49 -24.06 -7.60
N MET A 167 -8.89 -22.99 -7.10
CA MET A 167 -8.21 -21.96 -7.90
C MET A 167 -6.93 -21.48 -7.20
N PRO A 168 -5.80 -21.32 -7.92
CA PRO A 168 -4.60 -20.72 -7.36
C PRO A 168 -4.89 -19.34 -6.72
N GLY A 169 -4.55 -19.17 -5.45
CA GLY A 169 -4.85 -17.94 -4.70
C GLY A 169 -6.35 -17.60 -4.61
N GLY A 170 -7.24 -18.58 -4.74
CA GLY A 170 -8.70 -18.42 -4.68
C GLY A 170 -9.29 -17.58 -5.83
N ASN A 171 -8.53 -17.40 -6.92
CA ASN A 171 -8.69 -16.31 -7.88
C ASN A 171 -8.63 -16.80 -9.35
N THR A 172 -9.35 -16.09 -10.23
CA THR A 172 -9.37 -16.33 -11.70
C THR A 172 -9.14 -15.05 -12.51
N ARG A 173 -8.76 -13.95 -11.84
CA ARG A 173 -8.51 -12.62 -12.42
C ARG A 173 -7.66 -11.81 -11.43
N SER A 174 -6.35 -11.74 -11.68
CA SER A 174 -5.35 -11.36 -10.67
C SER A 174 -5.58 -9.98 -10.03
N VAL A 175 -6.13 -9.02 -10.77
CA VAL A 175 -6.42 -7.65 -10.26
C VAL A 175 -7.54 -7.61 -9.20
N LEU A 176 -8.26 -8.72 -8.99
CA LEU A 176 -9.24 -8.88 -7.90
C LEU A 176 -8.63 -9.52 -6.64
N HIS A 177 -7.39 -10.01 -6.69
CA HIS A 177 -6.71 -10.57 -5.52
C HIS A 177 -5.97 -9.47 -4.74
N TYR A 178 -6.08 -9.51 -3.41
CA TYR A 178 -5.31 -8.70 -2.48
C TYR A 178 -5.37 -9.30 -1.06
N GLU A 179 -4.34 -9.03 -0.27
CA GLU A 179 -4.24 -9.44 1.13
C GLU A 179 -5.14 -8.60 2.05
N PRO A 180 -5.64 -9.14 3.18
CA PRO A 180 -5.47 -10.55 3.63
C PRO A 180 -6.40 -11.54 2.90
N TYR A 181 -7.44 -11.04 2.25
CA TYR A 181 -8.30 -11.77 1.31
C TYR A 181 -9.25 -10.79 0.61
N PRO A 182 -9.74 -11.08 -0.61
CA PRO A 182 -10.69 -10.22 -1.31
C PRO A 182 -12.09 -10.17 -0.67
N LEU A 183 -12.74 -9.00 -0.72
CA LEU A 183 -14.19 -8.89 -0.57
C LEU A 183 -14.91 -9.72 -1.63
N ALA A 184 -15.94 -10.44 -1.21
CA ALA A 184 -16.84 -11.15 -2.10
C ALA A 184 -18.20 -10.43 -2.15
N PHE A 185 -18.74 -10.22 -3.35
CA PHE A 185 -20.01 -9.51 -3.54
C PHE A 185 -21.19 -10.46 -3.80
N LYS A 186 -22.35 -10.06 -3.29
CA LYS A 186 -23.65 -10.76 -3.38
C LYS A 186 -24.55 -10.17 -4.46
N SER A 187 -24.54 -8.84 -4.59
CA SER A 187 -25.49 -8.06 -5.39
C SER A 187 -24.96 -6.66 -5.67
N GLY A 188 -25.62 -5.93 -6.57
CA GLY A 188 -25.39 -4.49 -6.75
C GLY A 188 -26.59 -3.76 -7.35
N ARG A 189 -26.70 -2.46 -7.07
CA ARG A 189 -27.78 -1.59 -7.55
C ARG A 189 -27.28 -0.17 -7.80
N GLY A 190 -27.60 0.40 -8.96
CA GLY A 190 -27.10 1.72 -9.34
C GLY A 190 -25.56 1.74 -9.32
N CYS A 191 -24.98 2.54 -8.43
CA CYS A 191 -23.55 2.64 -8.15
C CYS A 191 -23.10 1.96 -6.84
N PHE A 192 -23.91 1.06 -6.27
CA PHE A 192 -23.60 0.34 -5.03
C PHE A 192 -23.45 -1.15 -5.23
N VAL A 193 -22.55 -1.77 -4.45
CA VAL A 193 -22.36 -3.23 -4.36
C VAL A 193 -22.50 -3.70 -2.91
N THR A 194 -23.14 -4.86 -2.70
CA THR A 194 -23.35 -5.48 -1.38
C THR A 194 -22.41 -6.68 -1.22
N SER A 195 -21.69 -6.80 -0.11
CA SER A 195 -20.83 -7.96 0.16
C SER A 195 -21.63 -9.23 0.51
N LEU A 196 -20.97 -10.39 0.55
CA LEU A 196 -21.53 -11.62 1.15
C LEU A 196 -21.81 -11.44 2.65
N ASP A 197 -21.11 -10.52 3.30
CA ASP A 197 -21.23 -10.15 4.71
C ASP A 197 -22.42 -9.21 4.97
N GLY A 198 -22.98 -8.59 3.93
CA GLY A 198 -24.20 -7.78 3.97
C GLY A 198 -23.96 -6.26 3.95
N GLU A 199 -22.71 -5.83 4.09
CA GLU A 199 -22.30 -4.42 4.00
C GLU A 199 -22.47 -3.86 2.57
N GLU A 200 -22.87 -2.60 2.45
CA GLU A 200 -23.06 -1.91 1.17
C GLU A 200 -21.97 -0.84 0.93
N TYR A 201 -21.36 -0.89 -0.26
CA TYR A 201 -20.27 -0.04 -0.67
C TYR A 201 -20.63 0.77 -1.91
N LEU A 202 -20.30 2.06 -1.89
CA LEU A 202 -20.30 2.93 -3.07
C LEU A 202 -19.15 2.52 -4.00
N ASP A 203 -19.47 2.05 -5.21
CA ASP A 203 -18.54 1.43 -6.16
C ASP A 203 -17.92 2.41 -7.17
N PHE A 204 -16.67 2.79 -6.90
CA PHE A 204 -15.81 3.47 -7.87
C PHE A 204 -14.87 2.50 -8.61
N VAL A 205 -14.95 1.17 -8.44
CA VAL A 205 -14.31 0.22 -9.36
C VAL A 205 -15.09 0.15 -10.67
N SER A 206 -16.42 0.14 -10.60
CA SER A 206 -17.35 0.04 -11.73
C SER A 206 -16.92 -1.04 -12.73
N GLU A 207 -16.65 -2.23 -12.20
CA GLU A 207 -16.09 -3.39 -12.91
C GLU A 207 -14.88 -3.04 -13.80
N TYR A 208 -13.91 -2.34 -13.22
CA TYR A 208 -12.74 -1.76 -13.89
C TYR A 208 -13.11 -0.95 -15.14
N SER A 209 -14.06 -0.02 -14.98
CA SER A 209 -14.71 0.82 -16.01
C SER A 209 -15.70 0.13 -16.96
N ALA A 210 -16.04 -1.15 -16.78
CA ALA A 210 -17.03 -1.85 -17.61
C ALA A 210 -18.49 -1.64 -17.18
N ALA A 211 -18.77 -1.45 -15.89
CA ALA A 211 -20.14 -1.23 -15.38
C ALA A 211 -20.62 0.22 -15.56
N LEU A 212 -20.40 0.83 -16.74
CA LEU A 212 -20.73 2.23 -17.04
C LEU A 212 -22.22 2.55 -16.80
N PHE A 213 -23.11 1.58 -16.94
CA PHE A 213 -24.56 1.74 -16.76
C PHE A 213 -25.06 1.45 -15.34
N GLY A 214 -24.14 1.17 -14.40
CA GLY A 214 -24.45 0.66 -13.07
C GLY A 214 -24.74 -0.85 -13.05
N HIS A 215 -25.01 -1.39 -11.86
CA HIS A 215 -25.07 -2.85 -11.63
C HIS A 215 -26.39 -3.55 -12.00
N SER A 216 -27.46 -2.78 -12.28
CA SER A 216 -28.78 -3.33 -12.63
C SER A 216 -29.60 -2.31 -13.44
N ASN A 217 -29.08 -1.96 -14.63
CA ASN A 217 -29.77 -1.08 -15.55
C ASN A 217 -30.98 -1.80 -16.20
N PRO A 218 -32.24 -1.35 -15.97
CA PRO A 218 -33.41 -2.10 -16.39
C PRO A 218 -33.53 -2.26 -17.90
N THR A 219 -33.07 -1.29 -18.70
CA THR A 219 -33.10 -1.37 -20.17
C THR A 219 -32.16 -2.44 -20.72
N ILE A 220 -31.01 -2.66 -20.05
CA ILE A 220 -30.06 -3.72 -20.42
C ILE A 220 -30.57 -5.09 -19.93
N THR A 221 -31.08 -5.16 -18.70
CA THR A 221 -31.66 -6.39 -18.14
C THR A 221 -32.83 -6.90 -18.99
N GLU A 222 -33.75 -6.01 -19.39
CA GLU A 222 -34.87 -6.34 -20.27
C GLU A 222 -34.41 -6.84 -21.64
N ALA A 223 -33.44 -6.17 -22.28
CA ALA A 223 -32.89 -6.61 -23.56
C ALA A 223 -32.23 -8.01 -23.48
N ILE A 224 -31.60 -8.34 -22.35
CA ILE A 224 -31.05 -9.68 -22.09
C ILE A 224 -32.16 -10.72 -21.93
N HIS A 225 -33.25 -10.41 -21.22
CA HIS A 225 -34.40 -11.32 -21.10
C HIS A 225 -35.06 -11.59 -22.45
N GLN A 226 -35.37 -10.55 -23.22
CA GLN A 226 -35.95 -10.67 -24.57
C GLN A 226 -35.03 -11.46 -25.53
N ALA A 227 -33.71 -11.39 -25.37
CA ALA A 227 -32.78 -12.20 -26.15
C ALA A 227 -32.89 -13.70 -25.80
N ILE A 228 -33.05 -14.05 -24.52
CA ILE A 228 -33.21 -15.45 -24.07
C ILE A 228 -34.45 -16.10 -24.69
N ASP A 229 -35.57 -15.37 -24.76
CA ASP A 229 -36.83 -15.87 -25.34
C ASP A 229 -36.72 -16.23 -26.83
N ASN A 230 -35.75 -15.65 -27.54
CA ASN A 230 -35.44 -15.96 -28.94
C ASN A 230 -34.44 -17.13 -29.11
N GLY A 231 -33.93 -17.70 -28.01
CA GLY A 231 -33.05 -18.87 -28.00
C GLY A 231 -31.55 -18.56 -27.96
N ILE A 232 -30.80 -19.45 -27.33
CA ILE A 232 -29.35 -19.35 -27.12
C ILE A 232 -28.57 -20.26 -28.09
N ASN A 233 -27.30 -19.91 -28.35
CA ASN A 233 -26.35 -20.75 -29.10
C ASN A 233 -26.81 -21.17 -30.52
N LEU A 234 -27.47 -20.25 -31.24
CA LEU A 234 -28.15 -20.50 -32.53
C LEU A 234 -27.23 -20.99 -33.69
N GLY A 235 -25.91 -20.94 -33.55
CA GLY A 235 -24.96 -21.55 -34.49
C GLY A 235 -24.79 -20.84 -35.84
N GLY A 236 -25.29 -19.62 -36.00
CA GLY A 236 -25.21 -18.82 -37.23
C GLY A 236 -25.23 -17.31 -36.98
N PRO A 237 -25.21 -16.49 -38.05
CA PRO A 237 -25.37 -15.04 -37.96
C PRO A 237 -26.80 -14.63 -37.57
N GLY A 238 -26.96 -13.47 -36.92
CA GLY A 238 -28.26 -12.94 -36.51
C GLY A 238 -28.34 -11.41 -36.55
N GLU A 239 -29.55 -10.85 -36.67
CA GLU A 239 -29.77 -9.42 -36.98
C GLU A 239 -29.07 -8.45 -35.99
N GLY A 240 -28.95 -8.83 -34.72
CA GLY A 240 -28.29 -8.02 -33.70
C GLY A 240 -26.80 -7.74 -33.96
N GLU A 241 -26.10 -8.58 -34.72
CA GLU A 241 -24.70 -8.30 -35.09
C GLU A 241 -24.61 -7.15 -36.11
N VAL A 242 -25.63 -6.99 -36.96
CA VAL A 242 -25.74 -5.90 -37.94
C VAL A 242 -26.14 -4.60 -37.23
N GLU A 243 -27.13 -4.64 -36.34
CA GLU A 243 -27.55 -3.44 -35.60
C GLU A 243 -26.43 -2.92 -34.69
N LEU A 244 -25.77 -3.79 -33.91
CA LEU A 244 -24.68 -3.36 -33.03
C LEU A 244 -23.48 -2.82 -33.82
N ALA A 245 -23.13 -3.44 -34.96
CA ALA A 245 -22.05 -2.95 -35.80
C ALA A 245 -22.37 -1.58 -36.39
N GLY A 246 -23.63 -1.36 -36.83
CA GLY A 246 -24.11 -0.06 -37.32
C GLY A 246 -24.08 1.02 -36.25
N LEU A 247 -24.52 0.72 -35.02
CA LEU A 247 -24.50 1.65 -33.88
C LEU A 247 -23.07 2.02 -33.47
N ILE A 248 -22.12 1.08 -33.49
CA ILE A 248 -20.70 1.36 -33.21
C ILE A 248 -20.08 2.20 -34.34
N LYS A 249 -20.32 1.85 -35.62
CA LYS A 249 -19.85 2.65 -36.77
C LYS A 249 -20.37 4.10 -36.72
N ALA A 250 -21.65 4.29 -36.45
CA ALA A 250 -22.25 5.62 -36.33
C ALA A 250 -21.65 6.47 -35.19
N ARG A 251 -21.06 5.80 -34.18
CA ARG A 251 -20.48 6.43 -32.99
C ARG A 251 -18.98 6.73 -33.11
N PHE A 252 -18.20 5.93 -33.86
CA PHE A 252 -16.75 6.07 -33.96
C PHE A 252 -16.29 6.28 -35.43
N PRO A 253 -16.03 7.52 -35.86
CA PRO A 253 -15.73 7.85 -37.26
C PRO A 253 -14.46 7.24 -37.89
N SER A 254 -13.62 6.53 -37.13
CA SER A 254 -12.48 5.75 -37.67
C SER A 254 -12.86 4.34 -38.12
N ILE A 255 -14.07 3.87 -37.80
CA ILE A 255 -14.49 2.48 -37.97
C ILE A 255 -15.40 2.34 -39.19
N ASP A 256 -14.82 1.97 -40.33
CA ASP A 256 -15.59 1.65 -41.54
C ASP A 256 -16.22 0.25 -41.51
N LYS A 257 -15.44 -0.73 -41.04
CA LYS A 257 -15.82 -2.12 -40.80
C LYS A 257 -15.27 -2.52 -39.43
N LEU A 258 -15.93 -3.48 -38.78
CA LEU A 258 -15.49 -4.07 -37.50
C LEU A 258 -15.78 -5.56 -37.43
N ARG A 259 -15.15 -6.25 -36.48
CA ARG A 259 -15.53 -7.61 -36.05
C ARG A 259 -15.56 -7.68 -34.53
N PHE A 260 -16.52 -8.45 -34.00
CA PHE A 260 -16.68 -8.71 -32.59
C PHE A 260 -15.75 -9.83 -32.10
N CYS A 261 -15.36 -9.73 -30.83
CA CYS A 261 -14.56 -10.66 -30.06
C CYS A 261 -15.18 -10.82 -28.65
N ASN A 262 -14.61 -11.70 -27.82
CA ASN A 262 -15.12 -12.01 -26.49
C ASN A 262 -14.43 -11.17 -25.39
N SER A 263 -13.30 -10.54 -25.71
CA SER A 263 -12.57 -9.63 -24.80
C SER A 263 -11.79 -8.55 -25.54
N GLY A 264 -11.43 -7.48 -24.84
CA GLY A 264 -10.48 -6.47 -25.34
C GLY A 264 -9.09 -7.06 -25.64
N THR A 265 -8.67 -8.10 -24.90
CA THR A 265 -7.42 -8.84 -25.18
C THR A 265 -7.44 -9.46 -26.57
N GLU A 266 -8.53 -10.13 -26.94
CA GLU A 266 -8.72 -10.68 -28.29
C GLU A 266 -8.76 -9.59 -29.35
N ALA A 267 -9.48 -8.49 -29.10
CA ALA A 267 -9.56 -7.37 -30.03
C ALA A 267 -8.17 -6.76 -30.34
N ASN A 268 -7.35 -6.52 -29.32
CA ASN A 268 -5.97 -6.05 -29.50
C ASN A 268 -5.08 -7.10 -30.19
N THR A 269 -5.22 -8.38 -29.85
CA THR A 269 -4.47 -9.46 -30.50
C THR A 269 -4.79 -9.55 -31.99
N MET A 270 -6.07 -9.47 -32.35
CA MET A 270 -6.52 -9.48 -33.73
C MET A 270 -6.10 -8.21 -34.48
N ALA A 271 -6.09 -7.04 -33.84
CA ALA A 271 -5.57 -5.80 -34.43
C ALA A 271 -4.06 -5.89 -34.75
N LEU A 272 -3.25 -6.47 -33.84
CA LEU A 272 -1.82 -6.70 -34.08
C LEU A 272 -1.57 -7.76 -35.17
N ALA A 273 -2.34 -8.85 -35.18
CA ALA A 273 -2.29 -9.86 -36.24
C ALA A 273 -2.68 -9.27 -37.61
N LEU A 274 -3.72 -8.43 -37.65
CA LEU A 274 -4.15 -7.73 -38.86
C LEU A 274 -3.07 -6.78 -39.37
N ALA A 275 -2.50 -5.94 -38.49
CA ALA A 275 -1.48 -4.97 -38.87
C ALA A 275 -0.19 -5.62 -39.39
N THR A 276 0.30 -6.68 -38.73
CA THR A 276 1.48 -7.45 -39.19
C THR A 276 1.21 -8.19 -40.50
N ASN A 277 -0.01 -8.71 -40.72
CA ASN A 277 -0.40 -9.31 -42.00
C ASN A 277 -0.52 -8.29 -43.13
N VAL A 278 -1.19 -7.14 -42.92
CA VAL A 278 -1.40 -6.11 -43.95
C VAL A 278 -0.08 -5.43 -44.33
N THR A 279 0.72 -5.02 -43.36
CA THR A 279 2.02 -4.35 -43.63
C THR A 279 3.13 -5.30 -44.06
N ARG A 280 2.97 -6.63 -43.83
CA ARG A 280 4.01 -7.67 -43.98
C ARG A 280 5.27 -7.47 -43.11
N ARG A 281 5.16 -6.64 -42.06
CA ARG A 281 6.23 -6.29 -41.11
C ARG A 281 6.03 -7.03 -39.78
N ARG A 282 7.02 -6.94 -38.87
CA ARG A 282 7.04 -7.68 -37.60
C ARG A 282 7.10 -6.82 -36.34
N LYS A 283 7.83 -5.70 -36.35
CA LYS A 283 7.99 -4.88 -35.13
C LYS A 283 6.69 -4.20 -34.74
N ILE A 284 6.44 -4.14 -33.44
CA ILE A 284 5.30 -3.41 -32.88
C ILE A 284 5.84 -2.45 -31.81
N LEU A 285 5.58 -1.15 -31.99
CA LEU A 285 5.85 -0.15 -30.97
C LEU A 285 4.68 -0.16 -29.97
N ALA A 286 4.98 -0.56 -28.74
CA ALA A 286 4.12 -0.43 -27.57
C ALA A 286 4.80 0.51 -26.55
N PHE A 287 4.20 0.71 -25.37
CA PHE A 287 4.69 1.69 -24.39
C PHE A 287 4.86 1.11 -22.99
N GLU A 288 5.88 1.59 -22.28
CA GLU A 288 6.10 1.31 -20.86
C GLU A 288 4.79 1.55 -20.05
N ASN A 289 4.41 0.62 -19.19
CA ASN A 289 3.18 0.62 -18.37
C ASN A 289 1.83 0.49 -19.14
N GLY A 290 1.86 0.25 -20.45
CA GLY A 290 0.65 0.02 -21.26
C GLY A 290 0.00 -1.35 -21.02
N TYR A 291 -1.34 -1.41 -21.09
CA TYR A 291 -2.10 -2.64 -20.92
C TYR A 291 -3.17 -2.82 -21.99
N HIS A 292 -2.91 -3.78 -22.88
CA HIS A 292 -3.78 -4.15 -23.99
C HIS A 292 -4.45 -5.52 -23.78
N GLY A 293 -4.36 -6.07 -22.56
CA GLY A 293 -5.03 -7.30 -22.12
C GLY A 293 -4.11 -8.31 -21.43
N GLY A 294 -4.65 -9.48 -21.08
CA GLY A 294 -3.98 -10.47 -20.21
C GLY A 294 -2.64 -11.03 -20.71
N TRP A 295 -2.44 -11.03 -22.03
CA TRP A 295 -1.19 -11.44 -22.69
C TRP A 295 -0.60 -10.32 -23.57
N LEU A 296 -0.95 -9.07 -23.28
CA LEU A 296 -0.40 -7.85 -23.90
C LEU A 296 -0.21 -6.79 -22.80
N SER A 297 0.63 -7.10 -21.82
CA SER A 297 0.84 -6.27 -20.63
C SER A 297 2.30 -5.87 -20.51
N PHE A 298 2.56 -4.58 -20.36
CA PHE A 298 3.89 -3.99 -20.34
C PHE A 298 4.11 -3.23 -19.03
N GLY A 299 5.22 -3.48 -18.34
CA GLY A 299 5.78 -2.58 -17.33
C GLY A 299 6.95 -1.82 -17.95
N VAL A 300 8.07 -1.73 -17.22
CA VAL A 300 9.39 -1.39 -17.82
C VAL A 300 9.88 -2.52 -18.75
N ASN A 301 9.47 -3.76 -18.48
CA ASN A 301 9.64 -4.92 -19.35
C ASN A 301 8.25 -5.55 -19.62
N PRO A 302 8.06 -6.32 -20.71
CA PRO A 302 6.84 -7.10 -20.92
C PRO A 302 6.61 -8.12 -19.79
N SER A 303 5.35 -8.41 -19.48
CA SER A 303 4.98 -9.54 -18.61
C SER A 303 5.50 -10.86 -19.19
N PRO A 304 5.92 -11.85 -18.36
CA PRO A 304 6.19 -13.22 -18.82
C PRO A 304 4.99 -13.91 -19.50
N SER A 305 3.77 -13.38 -19.31
CA SER A 305 2.55 -13.83 -20.02
C SER A 305 2.34 -13.16 -21.39
N THR A 306 3.17 -12.21 -21.80
CA THR A 306 2.98 -11.45 -23.05
C THR A 306 3.36 -12.30 -24.27
N ILE A 307 2.51 -12.30 -25.30
CA ILE A 307 2.75 -13.10 -26.52
C ILE A 307 4.02 -12.65 -27.25
N PRO A 308 4.79 -13.59 -27.85
CA PRO A 308 6.12 -13.32 -28.39
C PRO A 308 6.10 -12.64 -29.78
N HIS A 309 5.62 -11.39 -29.84
CA HIS A 309 5.90 -10.49 -30.95
C HIS A 309 7.23 -9.74 -30.76
N ASP A 310 7.72 -9.15 -31.84
CA ASP A 310 8.90 -8.28 -31.89
C ASP A 310 8.54 -6.89 -31.33
N PHE A 311 8.35 -6.81 -30.00
CA PHE A 311 7.97 -5.57 -29.31
C PHE A 311 9.16 -4.66 -29.06
N ILE A 312 9.04 -3.40 -29.46
CA ILE A 312 9.89 -2.29 -29.00
C ILE A 312 9.05 -1.40 -28.08
N LEU A 313 9.63 -0.99 -26.94
CA LEU A 313 8.91 -0.21 -25.92
C LEU A 313 9.35 1.26 -25.95
N GLY A 314 8.44 2.14 -26.34
CA GLY A 314 8.57 3.58 -26.16
C GLY A 314 8.17 4.02 -24.75
N ARG A 315 8.47 5.27 -24.42
CA ARG A 315 8.06 5.89 -23.17
C ARG A 315 6.83 6.74 -23.40
N PHE A 316 5.78 6.47 -22.62
CA PHE A 316 4.53 7.19 -22.75
C PHE A 316 4.75 8.70 -22.45
N ASN A 317 4.22 9.57 -23.32
CA ASN A 317 4.45 11.03 -23.33
C ASN A 317 5.90 11.52 -23.60
N ASP A 318 6.90 10.64 -23.75
CA ASP A 318 8.27 11.03 -24.12
C ASP A 318 8.49 10.91 -25.63
N ILE A 319 8.35 12.05 -26.32
CA ILE A 319 8.54 12.15 -27.77
C ILE A 319 10.00 11.93 -28.17
N GLU A 320 10.97 12.46 -27.41
CA GLU A 320 12.38 12.41 -27.82
C GLU A 320 12.98 11.01 -27.67
N TYR A 321 12.65 10.28 -26.61
CA TYR A 321 13.01 8.86 -26.51
C TYR A 321 12.31 8.05 -27.59
N THR A 322 10.99 8.22 -27.77
CA THR A 322 10.21 7.42 -28.72
C THR A 322 10.67 7.63 -30.18
N LYS A 323 11.11 8.84 -30.55
CA LYS A 323 11.74 9.11 -31.86
C LYS A 323 12.91 8.18 -32.19
N THR A 324 13.72 7.78 -31.18
CA THR A 324 14.90 6.93 -31.40
C THR A 324 14.57 5.50 -31.82
N LEU A 325 13.32 5.06 -31.63
CA LEU A 325 12.85 3.71 -31.91
C LEU A 325 12.18 3.56 -33.29
N LEU A 326 11.91 4.67 -33.99
CA LEU A 326 11.10 4.68 -35.22
C LEU A 326 11.89 4.21 -36.45
N SER A 327 11.35 3.21 -37.15
CA SER A 327 11.98 2.53 -38.29
C SER A 327 10.94 2.00 -39.29
N ASP A 328 11.35 1.81 -40.54
CA ASP A 328 10.48 1.40 -41.66
C ASP A 328 10.01 -0.07 -41.59
N ASP A 329 10.45 -0.84 -40.60
CA ASP A 329 10.04 -2.23 -40.34
C ASP A 329 9.03 -2.39 -39.20
N ILE A 330 8.50 -1.27 -38.68
CA ILE A 330 7.36 -1.25 -37.75
C ILE A 330 6.05 -1.55 -38.49
N ALA A 331 5.33 -2.57 -38.05
CA ALA A 331 3.98 -2.93 -38.51
C ALA A 331 2.89 -2.05 -37.88
N ALA A 332 2.99 -1.82 -36.57
CA ALA A 332 1.99 -1.11 -35.80
C ALA A 332 2.60 -0.26 -34.68
N ILE A 333 1.91 0.83 -34.35
CA ILE A 333 2.07 1.56 -33.09
C ILE A 333 0.78 1.33 -32.30
N ILE A 334 0.83 0.61 -31.17
CA ILE A 334 -0.33 0.37 -30.31
C ILE A 334 -0.22 1.23 -29.04
N VAL A 335 -1.30 1.95 -28.71
CA VAL A 335 -1.29 2.92 -27.60
C VAL A 335 -2.69 3.12 -27.01
N GLU A 336 -2.78 3.18 -25.67
CA GLU A 336 -3.96 3.69 -24.96
C GLU A 336 -3.94 5.24 -25.02
N PRO A 337 -4.96 5.95 -25.53
CA PRO A 337 -4.99 7.41 -25.52
C PRO A 337 -4.96 8.03 -24.10
N MET A 338 -5.27 7.24 -23.08
CA MET A 338 -4.97 7.45 -21.67
C MET A 338 -4.72 6.08 -21.07
N GLN A 339 -3.51 5.83 -20.52
CA GLN A 339 -3.16 4.54 -19.90
C GLN A 339 -4.09 4.25 -18.71
N GLY A 340 -5.03 3.32 -18.87
CA GLY A 340 -6.04 3.00 -17.87
C GLY A 340 -5.53 2.02 -16.81
N ALA A 341 -4.61 1.11 -17.17
CA ALA A 341 -3.97 0.23 -16.19
C ALA A 341 -2.75 0.87 -15.52
N GLY A 342 -1.97 1.65 -16.28
CA GLY A 342 -0.80 2.41 -15.82
C GLY A 342 -1.13 3.61 -14.91
N GLY A 343 -2.32 3.65 -14.30
CA GLY A 343 -2.69 4.68 -13.31
C GLY A 343 -3.52 5.86 -13.85
N SER A 344 -4.32 5.66 -14.91
CA SER A 344 -5.15 6.71 -15.53
C SER A 344 -4.32 7.94 -15.93
N ILE A 345 -3.26 7.72 -16.73
CA ILE A 345 -2.34 8.77 -17.20
C ILE A 345 -2.74 9.21 -18.62
N PRO A 346 -3.18 10.46 -18.86
CA PRO A 346 -3.53 10.93 -20.20
C PRO A 346 -2.32 11.01 -21.13
N GLY A 347 -2.51 10.62 -22.40
CA GLY A 347 -1.57 10.93 -23.45
C GLY A 347 -1.67 12.41 -23.81
N THR A 348 -0.55 13.13 -23.93
CA THR A 348 -0.58 14.52 -24.40
C THR A 348 -1.00 14.57 -25.86
N LYS A 349 -1.68 15.65 -26.26
CA LYS A 349 -2.19 15.80 -27.63
C LYS A 349 -1.04 15.83 -28.64
N GLU A 350 0.09 16.37 -28.21
CA GLU A 350 1.35 16.50 -28.92
C GLU A 350 1.99 15.13 -29.14
N PHE A 351 2.06 14.29 -28.09
CA PHE A 351 2.58 12.92 -28.17
C PHE A 351 1.70 12.04 -29.06
N LEU A 352 0.38 12.04 -28.85
CA LEU A 352 -0.55 11.23 -29.64
C LEU A 352 -0.62 11.69 -31.11
N ARG A 353 -0.47 13.00 -31.38
CA ARG A 353 -0.31 13.53 -32.75
C ARG A 353 1.01 13.05 -33.36
N PHE A 354 2.12 13.14 -32.63
CA PHE A 354 3.41 12.63 -33.07
C PHE A 354 3.37 11.13 -33.41
N LEU A 355 2.65 10.30 -32.64
CA LEU A 355 2.46 8.88 -32.96
C LEU A 355 1.63 8.68 -34.24
N ARG A 356 0.56 9.45 -34.46
CA ARG A 356 -0.23 9.43 -35.72
C ARG A 356 0.62 9.82 -36.92
N ASP A 357 1.36 10.92 -36.82
CA ASP A 357 2.16 11.44 -37.93
C ASP A 357 3.35 10.51 -38.22
N SER A 358 3.91 9.88 -37.19
CA SER A 358 4.94 8.83 -37.31
C SER A 358 4.41 7.55 -37.96
N ALA A 359 3.26 7.03 -37.52
CA ALA A 359 2.64 5.86 -38.13
C ALA A 359 2.45 6.07 -39.64
N THR A 360 1.87 7.22 -40.02
CA THR A 360 1.69 7.63 -41.43
C THR A 360 3.03 7.76 -42.17
N LYS A 361 4.04 8.41 -41.58
CA LYS A 361 5.36 8.60 -42.20
C LYS A 361 6.08 7.28 -42.51
N TYR A 362 6.09 6.35 -41.56
CA TYR A 362 6.81 5.08 -41.68
C TYR A 362 5.95 3.98 -42.35
N GLY A 363 4.67 4.22 -42.61
CA GLY A 363 3.74 3.22 -43.17
C GLY A 363 3.30 2.13 -42.17
N ALA A 364 3.39 2.42 -40.88
CA ALA A 364 2.86 1.58 -39.81
C ALA A 364 1.39 1.94 -39.54
N LEU A 365 0.60 1.00 -39.00
CA LEU A 365 -0.78 1.29 -38.59
C LEU A 365 -0.82 1.83 -37.16
N LEU A 366 -1.49 2.96 -36.94
CA LEU A 366 -1.79 3.42 -35.58
C LEU A 366 -3.00 2.66 -35.04
N ILE A 367 -2.82 1.97 -33.92
CA ILE A 367 -3.86 1.26 -33.21
C ILE A 367 -4.13 2.01 -31.91
N PHE A 368 -5.33 2.58 -31.77
CA PHE A 368 -5.79 3.13 -30.50
C PHE A 368 -6.57 2.08 -29.72
N ASP A 369 -6.05 1.77 -28.52
CA ASP A 369 -6.78 1.01 -27.53
C ASP A 369 -7.77 1.91 -26.80
N GLU A 370 -9.02 1.85 -27.23
CA GLU A 370 -10.14 2.54 -26.59
C GLU A 370 -11.05 1.57 -25.81
N VAL A 371 -10.53 0.38 -25.42
CA VAL A 371 -11.19 -0.57 -24.49
C VAL A 371 -11.53 0.12 -23.16
N VAL A 372 -10.71 1.10 -22.75
CA VAL A 372 -10.98 1.98 -21.62
C VAL A 372 -11.54 3.33 -22.07
N THR A 373 -10.88 4.00 -23.01
CA THR A 373 -11.09 5.44 -23.24
C THR A 373 -12.31 5.79 -24.09
N SER A 374 -12.92 4.84 -24.80
CA SER A 374 -14.09 5.09 -25.64
C SER A 374 -15.31 5.64 -24.89
N ARG A 375 -15.34 5.56 -23.56
CA ARG A 375 -16.38 6.15 -22.68
C ARG A 375 -16.19 7.64 -22.41
N LEU A 376 -14.99 8.19 -22.65
CA LEU A 376 -14.58 9.51 -22.16
C LEU A 376 -15.10 10.67 -23.01
N TYR A 377 -15.61 10.38 -24.19
CA TYR A 377 -16.32 11.31 -25.06
C TYR A 377 -17.31 10.51 -25.91
N LEU A 378 -18.33 11.14 -26.49
CA LEU A 378 -19.37 10.39 -27.21
C LEU A 378 -18.78 9.57 -28.37
N SER A 379 -17.82 10.12 -29.13
CA SER A 379 -17.09 9.42 -30.19
C SER A 379 -15.70 8.90 -29.76
N GLY A 380 -15.51 8.64 -28.47
CA GLY A 380 -14.24 8.18 -27.89
C GLY A 380 -13.19 9.28 -27.75
N LEU A 381 -12.12 9.00 -27.02
CA LEU A 381 -11.07 9.98 -26.75
C LEU A 381 -10.34 10.37 -28.05
N GLN A 382 -10.33 9.51 -29.06
CA GLN A 382 -9.89 9.85 -30.43
C GLN A 382 -10.66 11.05 -31.03
N GLY A 383 -11.97 11.12 -30.80
CA GLY A 383 -12.85 12.17 -31.31
C GLY A 383 -12.62 13.50 -30.61
N TYR A 384 -12.49 13.47 -29.28
CA TYR A 384 -12.14 14.64 -28.46
C TYR A 384 -10.76 15.22 -28.84
N LEU A 385 -9.77 14.35 -29.09
CA LEU A 385 -8.43 14.77 -29.51
C LEU A 385 -8.35 15.23 -30.97
N GLY A 386 -9.29 14.79 -31.82
CA GLY A 386 -9.24 14.98 -33.27
C GLY A 386 -8.11 14.19 -33.93
N ILE A 387 -7.82 12.97 -33.46
CA ILE A 387 -6.75 12.10 -33.94
C ILE A 387 -7.36 10.77 -34.40
N THR A 388 -7.34 10.50 -35.70
CA THR A 388 -7.92 9.28 -36.28
C THR A 388 -6.89 8.13 -36.32
N PRO A 389 -7.10 7.02 -35.59
CA PRO A 389 -6.28 5.82 -35.73
C PRO A 389 -6.60 5.09 -37.05
N ASP A 390 -5.76 4.13 -37.44
CA ASP A 390 -6.06 3.21 -38.55
C ASP A 390 -6.98 2.06 -38.09
N ILE A 391 -6.81 1.63 -36.83
CA ILE A 391 -7.63 0.64 -36.15
C ILE A 391 -7.96 1.16 -34.74
N THR A 392 -9.23 1.09 -34.34
CA THR A 392 -9.68 1.24 -32.94
C THR A 392 -10.01 -0.14 -32.37
N THR A 393 -9.60 -0.41 -31.14
CA THR A 393 -10.09 -1.55 -30.36
C THR A 393 -11.01 -1.08 -29.23
N LEU A 394 -12.03 -1.89 -28.95
CA LEU A 394 -13.13 -1.62 -28.03
C LEU A 394 -13.37 -2.83 -27.14
N GLY A 395 -13.98 -2.61 -25.98
CA GLY A 395 -14.27 -3.65 -25.00
C GLY A 395 -15.16 -3.15 -23.87
N LYS A 396 -15.19 -3.91 -22.78
CA LYS A 396 -15.83 -3.51 -21.51
C LYS A 396 -17.30 -3.08 -21.72
N TYR A 397 -17.65 -1.85 -21.35
CA TYR A 397 -19.03 -1.36 -21.31
C TYR A 397 -19.75 -1.40 -22.66
N VAL A 398 -19.04 -1.41 -23.79
CA VAL A 398 -19.65 -1.39 -25.13
C VAL A 398 -20.53 -2.63 -25.37
N GLY A 399 -20.24 -3.76 -24.72
CA GLY A 399 -21.09 -4.95 -24.74
C GLY A 399 -22.27 -4.95 -23.75
N GLY A 400 -22.45 -3.88 -22.98
CA GLY A 400 -23.53 -3.73 -21.98
C GLY A 400 -23.37 -4.53 -20.68
N GLY A 401 -22.35 -5.36 -20.54
CA GLY A 401 -22.09 -6.16 -19.32
C GLY A 401 -21.58 -7.58 -19.62
N PRO A 402 -22.22 -8.32 -20.55
CA PRO A 402 -21.68 -9.57 -21.10
C PRO A 402 -20.27 -9.44 -21.71
N SER A 403 -19.62 -10.58 -21.94
CA SER A 403 -18.29 -10.66 -22.54
C SER A 403 -18.23 -10.00 -23.92
N PHE A 404 -17.34 -9.02 -24.09
CA PHE A 404 -17.23 -8.23 -25.30
C PHE A 404 -15.81 -7.71 -25.55
N GLY A 405 -15.40 -7.82 -26.81
CA GLY A 405 -14.44 -6.95 -27.47
C GLY A 405 -14.90 -6.65 -28.89
N ALA A 406 -14.30 -5.65 -29.52
CA ALA A 406 -14.38 -5.47 -30.97
C ALA A 406 -13.12 -4.78 -31.47
N PHE A 407 -12.73 -5.06 -32.70
CA PHE A 407 -11.74 -4.24 -33.41
C PHE A 407 -12.32 -3.83 -34.76
N GLY A 408 -12.00 -2.61 -35.18
CA GLY A 408 -12.50 -2.04 -36.42
C GLY A 408 -11.69 -0.82 -36.84
N GLY A 409 -11.80 -0.44 -38.10
CA GLY A 409 -10.92 0.57 -38.68
C GLY A 409 -11.29 0.85 -40.12
N ARG A 410 -10.35 1.43 -40.86
CA ARG A 410 -10.49 1.73 -42.30
C ARG A 410 -10.88 0.50 -43.11
N ASP A 411 -11.69 0.71 -44.14
CA ASP A 411 -12.23 -0.37 -44.97
C ASP A 411 -11.13 -1.24 -45.62
N ASP A 412 -10.07 -0.59 -46.12
CA ASP A 412 -8.95 -1.22 -46.84
C ASP A 412 -8.06 -2.11 -45.97
N ILE A 413 -8.03 -1.86 -44.66
CA ILE A 413 -7.32 -2.69 -43.68
C ILE A 413 -8.20 -3.88 -43.28
N MET A 414 -9.50 -3.64 -43.09
CA MET A 414 -10.46 -4.66 -42.66
C MET A 414 -10.83 -5.66 -43.75
N ASP A 415 -10.67 -5.33 -45.03
CA ASP A 415 -10.93 -6.23 -46.16
C ASP A 415 -10.04 -7.49 -46.19
N ALA A 416 -8.89 -7.44 -45.52
CA ALA A 416 -8.03 -8.61 -45.29
C ALA A 416 -8.68 -9.70 -44.41
N LEU A 417 -9.88 -9.46 -43.87
CA LEU A 417 -10.71 -10.39 -43.11
C LEU A 417 -12.02 -10.77 -43.83
N ASP A 418 -12.22 -10.34 -45.09
CA ASP A 418 -13.42 -10.69 -45.87
C ASP A 418 -13.31 -12.13 -46.40
N PRO A 419 -14.17 -13.07 -45.98
CA PRO A 419 -14.05 -14.49 -46.35
C PRO A 419 -14.34 -14.78 -47.84
N ARG A 420 -14.75 -13.77 -48.62
CA ARG A 420 -14.88 -13.87 -50.08
C ARG A 420 -13.53 -13.77 -50.79
N ASN A 421 -12.53 -13.17 -50.14
CA ASN A 421 -11.16 -13.09 -50.64
C ASN A 421 -10.40 -14.39 -50.31
N SER A 422 -9.85 -15.07 -51.33
CA SER A 422 -9.19 -16.39 -51.18
C SER A 422 -7.91 -16.38 -50.34
N THR A 423 -7.37 -15.21 -50.02
CA THR A 423 -6.18 -14.99 -49.18
C THR A 423 -6.50 -14.32 -47.83
N ALA A 424 -7.78 -14.28 -47.44
CA ALA A 424 -8.21 -13.62 -46.21
C ALA A 424 -7.69 -14.31 -44.94
N MET A 425 -7.49 -13.51 -43.89
CA MET A 425 -7.27 -13.99 -42.54
C MET A 425 -8.55 -14.60 -41.97
N ALA A 426 -8.43 -15.76 -41.32
CA ALA A 426 -9.50 -16.31 -40.51
C ALA A 426 -9.62 -15.55 -39.17
N HIS A 427 -10.83 -15.12 -38.82
CA HIS A 427 -11.17 -14.69 -37.47
C HIS A 427 -12.44 -15.43 -37.03
N SER A 428 -12.25 -16.46 -36.21
CA SER A 428 -13.28 -17.31 -35.62
C SER A 428 -13.45 -17.02 -34.13
N GLY A 429 -14.51 -17.55 -33.53
CA GLY A 429 -14.75 -17.50 -32.09
C GLY A 429 -16.23 -17.76 -31.78
N THR A 430 -16.51 -18.79 -30.98
CA THR A 430 -17.85 -19.37 -30.78
C THR A 430 -18.89 -18.40 -30.21
N PHE A 431 -18.46 -17.37 -29.48
CA PHE A 431 -19.34 -16.43 -28.80
C PHE A 431 -19.24 -14.99 -29.37
N ASN A 432 -18.52 -14.79 -30.48
CA ASN A 432 -18.26 -13.46 -31.04
C ASN A 432 -19.56 -12.69 -31.37
N ASN A 433 -20.60 -13.37 -31.87
CA ASN A 433 -21.93 -12.81 -32.15
C ASN A 433 -23.02 -13.28 -31.17
N ASN A 434 -22.66 -13.69 -29.94
CA ASN A 434 -23.63 -14.27 -29.02
C ASN A 434 -24.76 -13.30 -28.66
N ILE A 435 -25.98 -13.84 -28.55
CA ILE A 435 -27.23 -13.08 -28.39
C ILE A 435 -27.23 -12.16 -27.17
N PHE A 436 -26.59 -12.55 -26.06
CA PHE A 436 -26.54 -11.74 -24.84
C PHE A 436 -25.74 -10.46 -25.09
N THR A 437 -24.54 -10.58 -25.64
CA THR A 437 -23.67 -9.44 -25.95
C THR A 437 -24.25 -8.55 -27.05
N MET A 438 -24.90 -9.13 -28.07
CA MET A 438 -25.53 -8.32 -29.12
C MET A 438 -26.68 -7.48 -28.54
N ALA A 439 -27.64 -8.08 -27.84
CA ALA A 439 -28.78 -7.37 -27.27
C ALA A 439 -28.39 -6.36 -26.17
N ALA A 440 -27.50 -6.75 -25.25
CA ALA A 440 -27.00 -5.86 -24.21
C ALA A 440 -26.16 -4.71 -24.79
N GLY A 441 -25.35 -4.97 -25.83
CA GLY A 441 -24.59 -3.95 -26.55
C GLY A 441 -25.48 -2.95 -27.29
N ILE A 442 -26.57 -3.41 -27.93
CA ILE A 442 -27.56 -2.55 -28.58
C ILE A 442 -28.25 -1.63 -27.55
N ALA A 443 -28.68 -2.19 -26.42
CA ALA A 443 -29.25 -1.41 -25.32
C ALA A 443 -28.23 -0.40 -24.76
N ALA A 444 -27.00 -0.83 -24.51
CA ALA A 444 -25.91 0.02 -24.05
C ALA A 444 -25.60 1.17 -25.01
N ALA A 445 -25.51 0.91 -26.31
CA ALA A 445 -25.28 1.93 -27.33
C ALA A 445 -26.42 2.97 -27.37
N LYS A 446 -27.69 2.53 -27.26
CA LYS A 446 -28.86 3.41 -27.17
C LYS A 446 -28.91 4.22 -25.86
N LEU A 447 -28.22 3.77 -24.81
CA LEU A 447 -28.08 4.49 -23.53
C LEU A 447 -26.91 5.50 -23.51
N MET A 448 -26.01 5.50 -24.50
CA MET A 448 -24.89 6.44 -24.60
C MET A 448 -25.33 7.77 -25.21
N THR A 449 -25.57 8.78 -24.36
CA THR A 449 -25.88 10.16 -24.77
C THR A 449 -24.78 11.12 -24.32
N GLN A 450 -24.63 12.25 -25.02
CA GLN A 450 -23.66 13.31 -24.70
C GLN A 450 -23.81 13.76 -23.24
N ASP A 451 -25.03 14.13 -22.81
CA ASP A 451 -25.36 14.58 -21.46
C ASP A 451 -24.91 13.62 -20.36
N ARG A 452 -25.02 12.30 -20.59
CA ARG A 452 -24.62 11.26 -19.62
C ARG A 452 -23.10 11.13 -19.53
N VAL A 453 -22.41 11.17 -20.67
CA VAL A 453 -20.95 11.18 -20.74
C VAL A 453 -20.41 12.43 -20.06
N ASP A 454 -20.94 13.61 -20.37
CA ASP A 454 -20.47 14.88 -19.83
C ASP A 454 -20.81 15.03 -18.33
N LYS A 455 -21.97 14.55 -17.87
CA LYS A 455 -22.27 14.47 -16.43
C LYS A 455 -21.26 13.58 -15.69
N ALA A 456 -21.05 12.36 -16.17
CA ALA A 456 -20.12 11.43 -15.53
C ALA A 456 -18.68 11.95 -15.58
N ASN A 457 -18.31 12.65 -16.64
CA ASN A 457 -17.01 13.30 -16.77
C ASN A 457 -16.86 14.44 -15.74
N ARG A 458 -17.79 15.40 -15.71
CA ARG A 458 -17.80 16.52 -14.75
C ARG A 458 -17.72 16.06 -13.29
N LEU A 459 -18.42 14.98 -12.93
CA LEU A 459 -18.37 14.39 -11.59
C LEU A 459 -16.99 13.78 -11.28
N GLY A 460 -16.35 13.12 -12.25
CA GLY A 460 -15.00 12.58 -12.12
C GLY A 460 -13.92 13.67 -12.11
N ASP A 461 -14.13 14.77 -12.82
CA ASP A 461 -13.27 15.96 -12.79
C ASP A 461 -13.32 16.62 -11.41
N LYS A 462 -14.52 16.93 -10.89
CA LYS A 462 -14.71 17.43 -9.50
C LYS A 462 -14.06 16.52 -8.47
N LEU A 463 -14.14 15.20 -8.66
CA LEU A 463 -13.53 14.23 -7.76
C LEU A 463 -12.00 14.35 -7.73
N ARG A 464 -11.34 14.38 -8.90
CA ARG A 464 -9.87 14.56 -8.95
C ARG A 464 -9.44 15.93 -8.41
N ASP A 465 -10.16 16.98 -8.79
CA ASP A 465 -9.84 18.34 -8.38
C ASP A 465 -10.02 18.52 -6.87
N GLY A 466 -11.03 17.88 -6.27
CA GLY A 466 -11.22 17.82 -4.82
C GLY A 466 -10.09 17.08 -4.10
N ILE A 467 -9.71 15.88 -4.58
CA ILE A 467 -8.59 15.09 -4.03
C ILE A 467 -7.29 15.90 -4.07
N ASN A 468 -6.97 16.47 -5.23
CA ASN A 468 -5.76 17.27 -5.42
C ASN A 468 -5.79 18.56 -4.57
N SER A 469 -6.94 19.23 -4.45
CA SER A 469 -7.10 20.43 -3.62
C SER A 469 -6.95 20.14 -2.12
N THR A 470 -7.46 19.01 -1.64
CA THR A 470 -7.25 18.56 -0.25
C THR A 470 -5.75 18.32 0.01
N MET A 471 -5.06 17.62 -0.89
CA MET A 471 -3.62 17.34 -0.73
C MET A 471 -2.73 18.58 -0.88
N GLN A 472 -3.15 19.61 -1.63
CA GLN A 472 -2.42 20.89 -1.70
C GLN A 472 -2.42 21.64 -0.36
N ARG A 473 -3.48 21.53 0.46
CA ARG A 473 -3.54 22.16 1.80
C ARG A 473 -2.47 21.62 2.75
N PHE A 474 -2.04 20.38 2.55
CA PHE A 474 -1.00 19.72 3.32
C PHE A 474 0.44 20.08 2.87
N GLY A 475 0.61 20.87 1.80
CA GLY A 475 1.91 21.39 1.36
C GLY A 475 2.84 20.39 0.65
N SER A 476 2.54 19.08 0.65
CA SER A 476 3.21 18.07 -0.18
C SER A 476 2.21 17.02 -0.70
N PRO A 477 2.07 16.82 -2.03
CA PRO A 477 1.17 15.83 -2.59
C PRO A 477 1.76 14.40 -2.50
N ASN A 478 1.82 13.85 -1.28
CA ASN A 478 2.16 12.45 -1.03
C ASN A 478 1.07 11.49 -1.58
N ILE A 479 -0.11 12.03 -1.89
CA ILE A 479 -1.18 11.42 -2.66
C ILE A 479 -1.57 12.44 -3.76
N SER A 480 -1.88 11.97 -4.96
CA SER A 480 -2.41 12.81 -6.06
C SER A 480 -3.32 12.01 -6.98
N ALA A 481 -4.17 12.69 -7.75
CA ALA A 481 -5.13 12.09 -8.67
C ALA A 481 -4.90 12.54 -10.12
N THR A 482 -4.57 11.61 -11.03
CA THR A 482 -4.58 11.84 -12.49
C THR A 482 -5.81 11.20 -13.13
N GLY A 483 -6.08 11.56 -14.39
CA GLY A 483 -7.16 10.99 -15.18
C GLY A 483 -7.75 12.01 -16.14
N PHE A 484 -8.86 11.65 -16.76
CA PHE A 484 -9.65 12.52 -17.62
C PHE A 484 -11.12 12.14 -17.47
N GLY A 485 -12.01 13.12 -17.32
CA GLY A 485 -13.44 12.89 -17.19
C GLY A 485 -13.77 11.88 -16.10
N SER A 486 -14.53 10.85 -16.46
CA SER A 486 -15.09 9.87 -15.54
C SER A 486 -14.10 8.77 -15.07
N MET A 487 -12.81 8.96 -15.31
CA MET A 487 -11.71 8.04 -14.95
C MET A 487 -10.68 8.74 -14.05
N ILE A 488 -10.20 8.03 -13.04
CA ILE A 488 -9.28 8.53 -12.00
C ILE A 488 -8.22 7.46 -11.68
N GLY A 489 -7.01 7.90 -11.35
CA GLY A 489 -5.93 7.07 -10.80
C GLY A 489 -5.27 7.80 -9.65
N LEU A 490 -5.25 7.17 -8.47
CA LEU A 490 -4.56 7.67 -7.29
C LEU A 490 -3.11 7.21 -7.29
N HIS A 491 -2.20 8.16 -7.19
CA HIS A 491 -0.75 7.95 -7.12
C HIS A 491 -0.26 8.30 -5.73
N PHE A 492 0.72 7.55 -5.24
CA PHE A 492 1.25 7.65 -3.88
C PHE A 492 2.77 7.86 -3.96
N ALA A 493 3.28 8.80 -3.18
CA ALA A 493 4.66 9.25 -3.21
C ALA A 493 5.23 9.42 -1.79
N GLY A 494 6.53 9.71 -1.71
CA GLY A 494 7.29 9.67 -0.44
C GLY A 494 7.91 8.29 -0.18
N PRO A 495 8.36 8.02 1.06
CA PRO A 495 9.14 6.81 1.37
C PRO A 495 8.33 5.50 1.37
N GLU A 496 7.03 5.55 1.71
CA GLU A 496 6.20 4.36 1.95
C GLU A 496 4.87 4.38 1.15
N PRO A 497 4.92 4.51 -0.19
CA PRO A 497 3.73 4.72 -1.02
C PRO A 497 2.77 3.53 -1.02
N ALA A 498 3.29 2.31 -0.83
CA ALA A 498 2.45 1.10 -0.72
C ALA A 498 1.61 1.10 0.57
N ARG A 499 2.20 1.48 1.71
CA ARG A 499 1.49 1.58 3.00
C ARG A 499 0.45 2.71 3.00
N LEU A 500 0.77 3.87 2.42
CA LEU A 500 -0.19 4.98 2.26
C LEU A 500 -1.39 4.57 1.39
N ARG A 501 -1.14 3.91 0.26
CA ARG A 501 -2.18 3.33 -0.60
C ARG A 501 -3.07 2.35 0.15
N ASP A 502 -2.44 1.45 0.91
CA ASP A 502 -3.18 0.37 1.57
C ASP A 502 -3.95 0.86 2.79
N GLY A 503 -3.40 1.81 3.55
CA GLY A 503 -4.10 2.51 4.63
C GLY A 503 -5.32 3.28 4.15
N LEU A 504 -5.17 4.09 3.08
CA LEU A 504 -6.33 4.77 2.46
C LEU A 504 -7.37 3.76 1.96
N TRP A 505 -6.94 2.65 1.38
CA TRP A 505 -7.86 1.62 0.89
C TRP A 505 -8.68 1.02 2.03
N PHE A 506 -8.06 0.51 3.10
CA PHE A 506 -8.80 -0.06 4.24
C PHE A 506 -9.68 1.00 4.91
N TYR A 507 -9.24 2.26 4.97
CA TYR A 507 -10.04 3.38 5.48
C TYR A 507 -11.31 3.60 4.65
N LEU A 508 -11.22 3.70 3.32
CA LEU A 508 -12.38 3.89 2.44
C LEU A 508 -13.36 2.71 2.55
N ILE A 509 -12.85 1.48 2.64
CA ILE A 509 -13.67 0.29 2.90
C ILE A 509 -14.42 0.42 4.23
N SER A 510 -13.77 0.89 5.30
CA SER A 510 -14.43 1.14 6.60
C SER A 510 -15.54 2.21 6.56
N LYS A 511 -15.56 3.07 5.53
CA LYS A 511 -16.56 4.11 5.28
C LYS A 511 -17.63 3.69 4.24
N GLY A 512 -17.61 2.43 3.80
CA GLY A 512 -18.52 1.91 2.77
C GLY A 512 -18.22 2.48 1.39
N VAL A 513 -16.95 2.64 1.02
CA VAL A 513 -16.50 3.13 -0.29
C VAL A 513 -15.51 2.13 -0.89
N TYR A 514 -15.84 1.60 -2.07
CA TYR A 514 -15.04 0.59 -2.76
C TYR A 514 -14.26 1.19 -3.94
N ILE A 515 -12.93 1.09 -3.89
CA ILE A 515 -12.01 1.49 -4.96
C ILE A 515 -11.07 0.34 -5.33
N GLY A 516 -10.45 0.41 -6.51
CA GLY A 516 -9.50 -0.62 -6.94
C GLY A 516 -8.21 -0.52 -6.13
N LYS A 517 -7.73 -1.63 -5.55
CA LYS A 517 -6.59 -1.68 -4.60
C LYS A 517 -5.35 -0.91 -5.06
N ARG A 518 -5.10 -0.83 -6.38
CA ARG A 518 -4.02 -0.07 -7.02
C ARG A 518 -4.27 1.46 -7.15
N GLY A 519 -5.26 2.02 -6.46
CA GLY A 519 -5.70 3.42 -6.65
C GLY A 519 -6.55 3.65 -7.91
N PHE A 520 -7.07 2.61 -8.55
CA PHE A 520 -7.89 2.74 -9.77
C PHE A 520 -9.33 3.10 -9.42
N MET A 521 -9.89 4.10 -10.11
CA MET A 521 -11.28 4.51 -9.96
C MET A 521 -11.92 4.88 -11.32
N ALA A 522 -13.18 4.52 -11.50
CA ALA A 522 -14.03 4.84 -12.64
C ALA A 522 -15.47 5.04 -12.16
N LEU A 523 -16.10 6.15 -12.54
CA LEU A 523 -17.51 6.39 -12.23
C LEU A 523 -18.42 5.55 -13.15
N ASN A 524 -19.72 5.58 -12.88
CA ASN A 524 -20.77 5.08 -13.79
C ASN A 524 -21.93 6.09 -13.85
N PHE A 525 -22.86 5.90 -14.80
CA PHE A 525 -23.99 6.81 -15.03
C PHE A 525 -25.03 6.86 -13.88
N ALA A 526 -24.91 6.01 -12.86
CA ALA A 526 -25.70 6.08 -11.63
C ALA A 526 -25.00 6.87 -10.51
N HIS A 527 -23.81 7.43 -10.73
CA HIS A 527 -23.19 8.36 -9.80
C HIS A 527 -23.88 9.75 -9.88
N GLU A 528 -23.94 10.40 -8.72
CA GLU A 528 -24.51 11.73 -8.52
C GLU A 528 -23.57 12.60 -7.69
N GLU A 529 -23.89 13.89 -7.59
CA GLU A 529 -23.09 14.90 -6.86
C GLU A 529 -22.80 14.50 -5.40
N GLU A 530 -23.80 13.94 -4.71
CA GLU A 530 -23.71 13.42 -3.33
C GLU A 530 -22.70 12.27 -3.16
N HIS A 531 -22.51 11.44 -4.20
CA HIS A 531 -21.58 10.32 -4.17
C HIS A 531 -20.13 10.79 -4.23
N ILE A 532 -19.88 11.88 -4.96
CA ILE A 532 -18.58 12.56 -5.01
C ILE A 532 -18.29 13.25 -3.68
N GLU A 533 -19.30 13.88 -3.08
CA GLU A 533 -19.17 14.55 -1.78
C GLU A 533 -18.96 13.56 -0.62
N ARG A 534 -19.64 12.39 -0.63
CA ARG A 534 -19.36 11.28 0.29
C ARG A 534 -17.92 10.79 0.18
N PHE A 535 -17.38 10.66 -1.03
CA PHE A 535 -15.97 10.29 -1.21
C PHE A 535 -15.04 11.38 -0.66
N LEU A 536 -15.24 12.64 -1.06
CA LEU A 536 -14.36 13.74 -0.70
C LEU A 536 -14.35 14.03 0.81
N LEU A 537 -15.47 13.82 1.49
CA LEU A 537 -15.55 13.86 2.96
C LEU A 537 -14.69 12.74 3.59
N ALA A 538 -14.89 11.48 3.17
CA ALA A 538 -14.10 10.36 3.70
C ALA A 538 -12.59 10.47 3.38
N PHE A 539 -12.22 11.05 2.23
CA PHE A 539 -10.85 11.35 1.88
C PHE A 539 -10.27 12.50 2.74
N GLY A 540 -11.09 13.53 3.02
CA GLY A 540 -10.75 14.61 3.96
C GLY A 540 -10.48 14.08 5.36
N ASP A 541 -11.41 13.32 5.94
CA ASP A 541 -11.27 12.70 7.27
C ASP A 541 -9.96 11.88 7.39
N TYR A 542 -9.56 11.18 6.31
CA TYR A 542 -8.32 10.39 6.28
C TYR A 542 -7.07 11.28 6.22
N VAL A 543 -7.08 12.34 5.41
CA VAL A 543 -5.96 13.28 5.31
C VAL A 543 -5.78 14.07 6.61
N ASP A 544 -6.87 14.53 7.23
CA ASP A 544 -6.82 15.23 8.52
C ASP A 544 -6.28 14.30 9.64
N ALA A 545 -6.65 13.02 9.63
CA ALA A 545 -6.07 12.03 10.54
C ALA A 545 -4.56 11.81 10.32
N LEU A 546 -4.08 11.80 9.07
CA LEU A 546 -2.65 11.76 8.75
C LEU A 546 -1.93 13.03 9.20
N ILE A 547 -2.53 14.22 9.05
CA ILE A 547 -1.94 15.50 9.47
C ILE A 547 -1.72 15.53 10.98
N LEU A 548 -2.74 15.22 11.78
CA LEU A 548 -2.64 15.17 13.24
C LEU A 548 -1.56 14.18 13.71
N LEU A 549 -1.39 13.08 12.99
CA LEU A 549 -0.40 12.05 13.27
C LEU A 549 1.05 12.56 13.02
N ILE A 550 1.26 13.41 12.01
CA ILE A 550 2.53 14.10 11.72
C ILE A 550 2.81 15.22 12.74
N GLU A 551 1.83 16.09 13.00
CA GLU A 551 1.98 17.20 13.96
C GLU A 551 2.33 16.69 15.36
N ALA A 552 1.69 15.61 15.81
CA ALA A 552 2.01 14.96 17.08
C ALA A 552 3.46 14.45 17.16
N LEU A 553 4.07 14.05 16.03
CA LEU A 553 5.46 13.59 15.98
C LEU A 553 6.46 14.74 15.92
N ILE A 554 6.18 15.80 15.15
CA ILE A 554 7.01 17.01 15.12
C ILE A 554 7.09 17.63 16.53
N ASN A 555 5.95 17.73 17.21
CA ASN A 555 5.89 18.25 18.58
C ASN A 555 6.61 17.36 19.60
N TYR A 556 6.51 16.03 19.48
CA TYR A 556 7.24 15.09 20.34
C TYR A 556 8.77 15.28 20.24
N VAL A 557 9.28 15.42 19.00
CA VAL A 557 10.71 15.60 18.72
C VAL A 557 11.22 16.96 19.24
N ALA A 558 10.42 18.02 19.14
CA ALA A 558 10.79 19.35 19.65
C ALA A 558 10.95 19.38 21.19
N ILE A 559 10.13 18.61 21.91
CA ILE A 559 10.21 18.51 23.37
C ILE A 559 11.48 17.74 23.79
N ASP A 560 11.79 16.62 23.15
CA ASP A 560 12.96 15.79 23.49
C ASP A 560 14.31 16.49 23.21
N ILE A 561 14.41 17.29 22.14
CA ILE A 561 15.58 18.14 21.88
C ILE A 561 15.85 19.12 23.03
N THR A 562 14.78 19.64 23.66
CA THR A 562 14.89 20.58 24.78
C THR A 562 15.39 19.89 26.06
N MET A 563 15.07 18.60 26.25
CA MET A 563 15.52 17.82 27.41
C MET A 563 17.01 17.42 27.33
N LYS A 564 17.54 17.17 26.12
CA LYS A 564 18.93 16.72 25.91
C LYS A 564 20.01 17.79 26.11
N GLN A 565 19.65 19.05 26.38
CA GLN A 565 20.62 20.12 26.64
C GLN A 565 21.12 20.18 28.11
N PHE A 566 20.75 19.21 28.96
CA PHE A 566 21.06 19.19 30.41
C PHE A 566 22.09 18.11 30.84
N GLU A 567 22.97 17.66 29.94
CA GLU A 567 24.00 16.66 30.24
C GLU A 567 25.27 17.27 30.88
N ASN A 568 25.38 17.27 32.21
CA ASN A 568 26.66 17.24 32.98
C ASN A 568 26.44 17.15 34.52
N PRO A 569 26.26 15.95 35.11
CA PRO A 569 26.24 15.74 36.57
C PRO A 569 27.62 15.33 37.14
N PRO A 570 28.03 15.82 38.33
CA PRO A 570 29.25 15.36 39.02
C PRO A 570 29.07 13.99 39.72
N ALA A 571 30.20 13.35 40.08
CA ALA A 571 30.27 11.90 40.30
C ALA A 571 30.14 11.38 41.75
N ILE A 572 29.93 10.05 41.81
CA ILE A 572 29.73 9.16 42.97
C ILE A 572 28.48 9.48 43.82
N VAL A 573 27.50 8.58 43.74
CA VAL A 573 26.34 8.50 44.65
C VAL A 573 26.47 7.19 45.45
N ALA A 574 26.31 7.28 46.77
CA ALA A 574 26.35 6.14 47.68
C ALA A 574 25.10 6.12 48.56
N VAL A 575 24.51 4.93 48.73
CA VAL A 575 23.35 4.73 49.60
C VAL A 575 23.78 3.83 50.76
N VAL A 576 23.76 4.39 51.96
CA VAL A 576 24.16 3.71 53.20
C VAL A 576 22.91 3.20 53.90
N VAL A 577 22.77 1.88 54.00
CA VAL A 577 21.68 1.21 54.72
C VAL A 577 22.26 0.58 55.99
N ASP A 578 22.17 1.32 57.10
CA ASP A 578 22.68 0.85 58.40
C ASP A 578 21.72 -0.18 59.03
N LYS A 579 22.07 -1.47 58.90
CA LYS A 579 21.29 -2.58 59.49
C LYS A 579 21.29 -2.64 61.03
N ASN A 580 22.09 -1.82 61.72
CA ASN A 580 22.23 -1.88 63.18
C ASN A 580 21.39 -0.85 63.95
N LYS A 581 20.68 0.06 63.27
CA LYS A 581 19.68 0.93 63.91
C LYS A 581 18.31 0.26 64.02
N LYS A 582 18.03 -0.33 65.18
CA LYS A 582 16.68 -0.72 65.60
C LYS A 582 15.99 0.40 66.38
N ASP A 583 15.55 1.44 65.66
CA ASP A 583 14.57 2.43 66.14
C ASP A 583 13.37 2.40 65.17
N GLU A 584 12.21 1.94 65.63
CA GLU A 584 11.06 1.60 64.77
C GLU A 584 10.27 2.81 64.22
N ASP A 585 10.78 4.05 64.41
CA ASP A 585 10.03 5.30 64.17
C ASP A 585 10.76 6.31 63.24
N THR A 586 11.73 5.86 62.44
CA THR A 586 12.44 6.71 61.44
C THR A 586 12.45 6.19 60.00
N LEU A 587 11.41 5.45 59.60
CA LEU A 587 11.00 5.31 58.19
C LEU A 587 9.71 6.10 57.90
N GLY A 588 9.71 7.37 58.30
CA GLY A 588 8.69 8.33 57.89
C GLY A 588 8.79 8.60 56.38
N LYS A 589 7.79 8.12 55.62
CA LYS A 589 7.47 8.45 54.22
C LYS A 589 8.63 8.47 53.21
N ALA A 590 8.66 7.47 52.34
CA ALA A 590 9.49 7.48 51.12
C ALA A 590 8.99 8.45 50.02
N ASP A 591 8.22 9.50 50.38
CA ASP A 591 7.67 10.50 49.46
C ASP A 591 8.51 11.80 49.43
N ASP A 592 9.29 12.09 50.48
CA ASP A 592 9.93 13.39 50.72
C ASP A 592 11.31 13.57 50.03
N PHE A 593 11.60 12.80 48.97
CA PHE A 593 12.75 13.01 48.06
C PHE A 593 12.32 13.42 46.64
N LEU A 594 11.26 14.24 46.55
CA LEU A 594 10.86 14.94 45.32
C LEU A 594 11.52 16.32 45.24
N LEU A 595 12.51 16.47 44.34
CA LEU A 595 13.10 17.76 43.96
C LEU A 595 12.03 18.65 43.27
N SER A 596 11.29 19.43 44.06
CA SER A 596 10.22 20.29 43.54
C SER A 596 10.79 21.60 42.97
N TRP A 597 10.85 21.72 41.65
CA TRP A 597 11.39 22.92 41.00
C TRP A 597 10.38 24.08 41.01
N ARG A 598 10.71 25.18 41.69
CA ARG A 598 10.01 26.48 41.56
C ARG A 598 11.02 27.61 41.44
N ASN A 599 10.87 28.41 40.39
CA ASN A 599 11.60 29.67 40.16
C ASN A 599 13.14 29.58 40.19
N GLY A 600 13.72 28.51 39.64
CA GLY A 600 15.10 28.53 39.13
C GLY A 600 16.21 28.39 40.16
N LYS A 601 15.93 27.88 41.36
CA LYS A 601 16.95 27.41 42.33
C LYS A 601 16.57 26.04 42.89
N VAL A 602 17.57 25.36 43.46
CA VAL A 602 17.43 24.11 44.22
C VAL A 602 17.73 24.43 45.68
N ASP A 603 16.96 23.81 46.57
CA ASP A 603 17.14 23.68 48.02
C ASP A 603 17.02 22.17 48.33
#